data_AF-A0AAW1TRV2-F1
#
_entry.id   AF-A0AAW1TRV2-F1
#
_cell.length_a   1.000
_cell.length_b   1.000
_cell.length_c   1.000
_cell.angle_alpha   90.00
_cell.angle_beta   90.00
_cell.angle_gamma   90.00
#
_symmetry.space_group_name_H-M   'P 1'
#
loop_
_entity.id
_entity.type
_entity.pdbx_description
1 polymer ?
#
loop_
_entity_poly.entity_id
_entity_poly.type
_entity_poly.pdbx_seq_one_letter_code
_entity_poly.pdbx_strand_id
1 'polypeptide(L)'
;MDAGGDRLHPSNIAVIREVYDSEYSQHGFSMELEKALDACCSVIVIEPSQLGDETARWISFGNCLHKTAVISGLTSIVIGFVWPDNVMIPQGSTCIISLLSTALYTASWQFDHCVKYQVEKDPRKLARLPILGALTTASPVVLVRKDDTNRKILHCTVSVAAVAFCIFRLYCGLK
;
A
#
# COMPACT_ATOMS: atom_id res chain seq x y z
N MET A 1 27.61 -20.34 -3.12
CA MET A 1 28.50 -19.25 -2.68
C MET A 1 28.12 -18.08 -3.58
N ASP A 2 27.31 -17.11 -3.16
CA ASP A 2 27.46 -16.29 -1.95
C ASP A 2 26.15 -16.00 -1.24
N ALA A 3 26.19 -16.14 0.08
CA ALA A 3 25.15 -15.71 1.00
C ALA A 3 25.27 -14.19 1.18
N GLY A 4 24.50 -13.43 0.39
CA GLY A 4 24.28 -12.00 0.60
C GLY A 4 23.45 -11.78 1.86
N GLY A 5 24.09 -11.94 3.02
CA GLY A 5 23.56 -11.47 4.30
C GLY A 5 23.52 -9.96 4.25
N ASP A 6 22.34 -9.42 3.91
CA ASP A 6 22.04 -8.00 3.93
C ASP A 6 22.17 -7.52 5.38
N ARG A 7 23.37 -7.04 5.73
CA ARG A 7 23.65 -6.44 7.03
C ARG A 7 22.90 -5.11 7.07
N LEU A 8 21.68 -5.14 7.60
CA LEU A 8 20.91 -3.96 7.96
C LEU A 8 21.80 -3.06 8.83
N HIS A 9 22.37 -2.02 8.21
CA HIS A 9 23.09 -0.97 8.93
C HIS A 9 22.15 -0.38 9.99
N PRO A 10 22.58 -0.22 11.25
CA PRO A 10 21.77 0.38 12.31
C PRO A 10 21.30 1.81 11.97
N SER A 11 21.91 2.46 10.99
CA SER A 11 21.49 3.74 10.40
C SER A 11 20.23 3.67 9.54
N ASN A 12 19.64 2.48 9.34
CA ASN A 12 18.50 2.24 8.44
C ASN A 12 17.23 1.81 9.18
N ILE A 13 17.25 1.85 10.52
CA ILE A 13 16.13 1.46 11.39
C ILE A 13 15.77 2.67 12.26
N ALA A 14 14.51 3.10 12.21
CA ALA A 14 13.96 4.14 13.08
C ALA A 14 13.04 3.49 14.12
N VAL A 15 13.06 3.99 15.36
CA VAL A 15 12.18 3.54 16.44
C VAL A 15 11.54 4.77 17.07
N ILE A 16 10.24 4.92 16.85
CA ILE A 16 9.42 5.96 17.46
C ILE A 16 8.93 5.41 18.79
N ARG A 17 9.42 5.98 19.88
CA ARG A 17 9.15 5.49 21.24
C ARG A 17 7.97 6.21 21.87
N GLU A 18 7.19 5.48 22.66
CA GLU A 18 6.11 6.08 23.43
C GLU A 18 6.69 6.83 24.64
N VAL A 19 6.57 8.17 24.62
CA VAL A 19 6.96 9.04 25.74
C VAL A 19 5.72 9.67 26.35
N TYR A 20 5.40 9.31 27.59
CA TYR A 20 4.26 9.85 28.34
C TYR A 20 4.59 11.25 28.88
N ASP A 21 4.67 12.26 28.02
CA ASP A 21 4.81 13.66 28.43
C ASP A 21 3.78 14.56 27.73
N SER A 22 2.74 14.96 28.46
CA SER A 22 1.73 15.99 28.13
C SER A 22 0.85 15.81 26.86
N GLU A 23 -0.17 16.67 26.75
CA GLU A 23 -1.24 16.72 25.73
C GLU A 23 -0.76 16.83 24.25
N TYR A 24 0.50 17.19 24.01
CA TYR A 24 1.07 17.40 22.66
C TYR A 24 1.96 16.25 22.15
N SER A 25 2.07 15.15 22.89
CA SER A 25 2.91 13.99 22.55
C SER A 25 2.56 13.36 21.18
N GLN A 26 1.27 13.30 20.84
CA GLN A 26 0.77 12.72 19.58
C GLN A 26 1.36 13.40 18.33
N HIS A 27 1.39 14.73 18.30
CA HIS A 27 1.93 15.46 17.16
C HIS A 27 3.45 15.27 17.02
N GLY A 28 4.16 15.16 18.15
CA GLY A 28 5.59 14.84 18.17
C GLY A 28 5.90 13.49 17.54
N PHE A 29 5.12 12.45 17.87
CA PHE A 29 5.29 11.11 17.29
C PHE A 29 5.02 11.10 15.78
N SER A 30 3.99 11.82 15.32
CA SER A 30 3.69 11.95 13.89
C SER A 30 4.81 12.64 13.12
N MET A 31 5.41 13.69 13.67
CA MET A 31 6.54 14.39 13.05
C MET A 31 7.80 13.52 13.01
N GLU A 32 8.05 12.71 14.04
CA GLU A 32 9.17 11.76 14.04
C GLU A 32 8.96 10.66 12.98
N LEU A 33 7.73 10.18 12.83
CA LEU A 33 7.36 9.25 11.77
C LEU A 33 7.56 9.87 10.38
N GLU A 34 7.09 11.09 10.14
CA GLU A 34 7.27 11.79 8.87
C GLU A 34 8.75 11.95 8.53
N LYS A 35 9.57 12.35 9.52
CA LYS A 35 11.02 12.44 9.36
C LYS A 35 11.66 11.09 9.02
N ALA A 36 11.21 9.99 9.62
CA ALA A 36 11.71 8.64 9.33
C ALA A 36 11.29 8.19 7.91
N LEU A 37 10.08 8.54 7.48
CA LEU A 37 9.59 8.28 6.12
C LEU A 37 10.41 9.04 5.07
N ASP A 38 10.69 10.32 5.31
CA ASP A 38 11.53 11.18 4.45
C ASP A 38 12.98 10.71 4.40
N ALA A 39 13.53 10.31 5.54
CA ALA A 39 14.84 9.66 5.64
C ALA A 39 14.88 8.28 4.98
N CYS A 40 13.74 7.77 4.49
CA CYS A 40 13.67 6.59 3.66
C CYS A 40 14.18 5.32 4.38
N CYS A 41 14.02 5.27 5.71
CA CYS A 41 14.47 4.16 6.54
C CYS A 41 13.90 2.81 6.06
N SER A 42 14.70 1.75 6.09
CA SER A 42 14.28 0.42 5.67
C SER A 42 13.24 -0.20 6.60
N VAL A 43 13.35 0.09 7.89
CA VAL A 43 12.47 -0.42 8.94
C VAL A 43 12.12 0.73 9.88
N ILE A 44 10.83 0.88 10.17
CA ILE A 44 10.34 1.85 11.15
C ILE A 44 9.50 1.09 12.17
N VAL A 45 9.84 1.21 13.45
CA VAL A 45 9.10 0.63 14.56
C VAL A 45 8.31 1.74 15.23
N ILE A 46 7.01 1.54 15.36
CA ILE A 46 6.11 2.48 16.01
C ILE A 46 5.61 1.83 17.29
N GLU A 47 6.11 2.29 18.44
CA GLU A 47 5.65 1.85 19.77
C GLU A 47 4.28 2.43 20.14
N PRO A 48 3.99 3.74 19.91
CA PRO A 48 2.67 4.30 20.22
C PRO A 48 1.56 3.60 19.41
N SER A 49 0.74 2.81 20.10
CA SER A 49 -0.28 1.95 19.49
C SER A 49 -1.26 2.72 18.59
N GLN A 50 -1.74 3.89 19.04
CA GLN A 50 -2.67 4.71 18.27
C GLN A 50 -2.08 5.14 16.91
N LEU A 51 -0.87 5.71 16.89
CA LEU A 51 -0.21 6.15 15.67
C LEU A 51 0.11 4.94 14.76
N GLY A 52 0.58 3.85 15.35
CA GLY A 52 0.88 2.61 14.64
C GLY A 52 -0.35 2.03 13.94
N ASP A 53 -1.48 1.93 14.65
CA ASP A 53 -2.73 1.39 14.14
C ASP A 53 -3.36 2.28 13.07
N GLU A 54 -3.32 3.60 13.24
CA GLU A 54 -3.76 4.57 12.23
C GLU A 54 -2.93 4.44 10.95
N THR A 55 -1.61 4.38 11.08
CA THR A 55 -0.68 4.21 9.95
C THR A 55 -0.90 2.86 9.25
N ALA A 56 -1.04 1.78 10.02
CA ALA A 56 -1.34 0.45 9.50
C ALA A 56 -2.67 0.40 8.75
N ARG A 57 -3.68 1.13 9.24
CA ARG A 57 -4.99 1.25 8.61
C ARG A 57 -4.91 2.00 7.28
N TRP A 58 -4.19 3.11 7.21
CA TRP A 58 -3.95 3.84 5.96
C TRP A 58 -3.27 2.98 4.90
N ILE A 59 -2.21 2.26 5.28
CA ILE A 59 -1.53 1.29 4.38
C ILE A 59 -2.52 0.21 3.91
N SER A 60 -3.36 -0.29 4.81
CA SER A 60 -4.36 -1.31 4.49
C SER A 60 -5.43 -0.79 3.53
N PHE A 61 -5.88 0.46 3.68
CA PHE A 61 -6.80 1.12 2.75
C PHE A 61 -6.19 1.25 1.35
N GLY A 62 -4.94 1.70 1.24
CA GLY A 62 -4.23 1.77 -0.04
C GLY A 62 -4.11 0.39 -0.70
N ASN A 63 -3.78 -0.63 0.08
CA ASN A 63 -3.72 -2.02 -0.41
C ASN A 63 -5.08 -2.54 -0.89
N CYS A 64 -6.16 -2.19 -0.20
CA CYS A 64 -7.52 -2.54 -0.58
C CYS A 64 -7.91 -1.90 -1.93
N LEU A 65 -7.63 -0.60 -2.09
CA LEU A 65 -7.90 0.12 -3.34
C LEU A 65 -7.13 -0.48 -4.52
N HIS A 66 -5.84 -0.76 -4.32
CA HIS A 66 -5.01 -1.40 -5.35
C HIS A 66 -5.60 -2.77 -5.78
N LYS A 67 -5.93 -3.64 -4.83
CA LYS A 67 -6.53 -4.95 -5.14
C LYS A 67 -7.87 -4.81 -5.85
N THR A 68 -8.70 -3.87 -5.40
CA THR A 68 -9.99 -3.57 -6.01
C THR A 68 -9.81 -3.13 -7.45
N ALA A 69 -8.85 -2.25 -7.74
CA ALA A 69 -8.53 -1.79 -9.10
C ALA A 69 -8.18 -2.95 -10.03
N VAL A 70 -7.27 -3.83 -9.58
CA VAL A 70 -6.82 -4.99 -10.37
C VAL A 70 -7.96 -5.98 -10.58
N ILE A 71 -8.67 -6.39 -9.53
CA ILE A 71 -9.73 -7.40 -9.62
C ILE A 71 -10.87 -6.90 -10.50
N SER A 72 -11.33 -5.66 -10.30
CA SER A 72 -12.42 -5.09 -11.09
C SER A 72 -12.04 -4.87 -12.56
N GLY A 73 -10.79 -4.45 -12.84
CA GLY A 73 -10.30 -4.28 -14.20
C GLY A 73 -10.19 -5.61 -14.95
N LEU A 74 -9.62 -6.64 -14.32
CA LEU A 74 -9.59 -8.00 -14.89
C LEU A 74 -10.99 -8.56 -15.09
N THR A 75 -11.88 -8.35 -14.13
CA THR A 75 -13.29 -8.78 -14.22
C THR A 75 -13.99 -8.10 -15.41
N SER A 76 -13.76 -6.81 -15.64
CA SER A 76 -14.32 -6.09 -16.78
C SER A 76 -13.85 -6.69 -18.12
N ILE A 77 -12.57 -7.03 -18.24
CA ILE A 77 -12.02 -7.68 -19.43
C ILE A 77 -12.68 -9.04 -19.65
N VAL A 78 -12.78 -9.88 -18.61
CA VAL A 78 -13.40 -11.22 -18.68
C VAL A 78 -14.87 -11.12 -19.08
N ILE A 79 -15.64 -10.23 -18.46
CA ILE A 79 -17.06 -10.02 -18.81
C ILE A 79 -17.19 -9.64 -20.29
N GLY A 80 -16.32 -8.76 -20.79
CA GLY A 80 -16.31 -8.34 -22.18
C GLY A 80 -16.04 -9.46 -23.20
N PHE A 81 -15.39 -10.56 -22.79
CA PHE A 81 -15.18 -11.75 -23.63
C PHE A 81 -16.29 -12.80 -23.48
N VAL A 82 -16.75 -13.08 -22.26
CA VAL A 82 -17.66 -14.21 -21.98
C VAL A 82 -19.10 -13.88 -22.39
N TRP A 83 -19.53 -12.63 -22.20
CA TRP A 83 -20.88 -12.19 -22.55
C TRP A 83 -20.76 -11.13 -23.62
N PRO A 84 -20.88 -11.43 -24.93
CA PRO A 84 -20.75 -10.43 -25.98
C PRO A 84 -22.05 -9.65 -26.29
N ASP A 85 -23.22 -10.16 -25.91
CA ASP A 85 -24.51 -9.66 -26.43
C ASP A 85 -25.24 -8.67 -25.49
N ASN A 86 -24.94 -8.63 -24.18
CA ASN A 86 -25.62 -7.79 -23.17
C ASN A 86 -24.66 -7.21 -22.11
N VAL A 87 -23.60 -6.56 -22.57
CA VAL A 87 -22.37 -6.38 -21.78
C VAL A 87 -22.20 -5.00 -21.18
N MET A 88 -22.89 -4.00 -21.74
CA MET A 88 -22.56 -2.59 -21.50
C MET A 88 -22.71 -2.19 -20.03
N ILE A 89 -23.73 -2.70 -19.34
CA ILE A 89 -24.00 -2.38 -17.94
C ILE A 89 -23.01 -3.10 -16.97
N PRO A 90 -22.82 -4.43 -17.02
CA PRO A 90 -21.91 -5.12 -16.11
C PRO A 90 -20.41 -4.86 -16.41
N GLN A 91 -20.02 -4.73 -17.68
CA GLN A 91 -18.64 -4.37 -18.05
C GLN A 91 -18.33 -2.92 -17.70
N GLY A 92 -19.27 -2.00 -17.97
CA GLY A 92 -19.10 -0.57 -17.69
C GLY A 92 -18.94 -0.30 -16.20
N SER A 93 -19.80 -0.87 -15.34
CA SER A 93 -19.72 -0.67 -13.88
C SER A 93 -18.41 -1.18 -13.28
N THR A 94 -17.94 -2.37 -13.68
CA THR A 94 -16.66 -2.93 -13.23
C THR A 94 -15.46 -2.14 -13.75
N CYS A 95 -15.52 -1.62 -14.99
CA CYS A 95 -14.52 -0.71 -15.56
C CYS A 95 -14.44 0.60 -14.77
N ILE A 96 -15.58 1.23 -14.47
CA ILE A 96 -15.65 2.48 -13.70
C ILE A 96 -15.09 2.27 -12.29
N ILE A 97 -15.41 1.16 -11.62
CA ILE A 97 -14.85 0.85 -10.30
C ILE A 97 -13.33 0.71 -10.38
N SER A 98 -12.79 0.05 -11.40
CA SER A 98 -11.34 -0.07 -11.63
C SER A 98 -10.68 1.29 -11.83
N LEU A 99 -11.26 2.13 -12.68
CA LEU A 99 -10.81 3.49 -12.94
C LEU A 99 -10.80 4.34 -11.67
N LEU A 100 -11.93 4.37 -10.95
CA LEU A 100 -12.08 5.19 -9.75
C LEU A 100 -11.10 4.73 -8.67
N SER A 101 -10.98 3.43 -8.43
CA SER A 101 -10.03 2.93 -7.44
C SER A 101 -8.57 3.22 -7.81
N THR A 102 -8.19 3.11 -9.09
CA THR A 102 -6.87 3.54 -9.59
C THR A 102 -6.64 5.04 -9.45
N ALA A 103 -7.65 5.86 -9.77
CA ALA A 103 -7.57 7.32 -9.66
C ALA A 103 -7.45 7.77 -8.20
N LEU A 104 -8.30 7.23 -7.31
CA LEU A 104 -8.21 7.51 -5.86
C LEU A 104 -6.86 7.05 -5.30
N TYR A 105 -6.40 5.85 -5.64
CA TYR A 105 -5.09 5.37 -5.18
C TYR A 105 -3.97 6.31 -5.64
N THR A 106 -4.00 6.72 -6.91
CA THR A 106 -2.99 7.63 -7.46
C THR A 106 -3.06 9.00 -6.79
N ALA A 107 -4.24 9.60 -6.68
CA ALA A 107 -4.39 10.94 -6.09
C ALA A 107 -3.99 10.98 -4.61
N SER A 108 -4.37 9.95 -3.84
CA SER A 108 -4.13 9.89 -2.40
C SER A 108 -2.71 9.43 -2.03
N TRP A 109 -2.05 8.59 -2.84
CA TRP A 109 -0.73 8.02 -2.53
C TRP A 109 0.40 8.40 -3.50
N GLN A 110 0.18 9.34 -4.43
CA GLN A 110 1.25 9.81 -5.33
C GLN A 110 2.40 10.49 -4.58
N PHE A 111 2.08 11.27 -3.53
CA PHE A 111 3.06 12.07 -2.77
C PHE A 111 3.27 11.53 -1.35
N ASP A 112 2.54 10.49 -0.95
CA ASP A 112 2.67 9.91 0.39
C ASP A 112 3.83 8.91 0.43
N HIS A 113 4.87 9.20 1.21
CA HIS A 113 6.01 8.31 1.43
C HIS A 113 5.64 7.00 2.14
N CYS A 114 4.52 6.98 2.89
CA CYS A 114 3.99 5.81 3.57
C CYS A 114 3.61 4.67 2.59
N VAL A 115 3.28 4.99 1.33
CA VAL A 115 2.92 3.99 0.30
C VAL A 115 4.02 2.95 0.04
N LYS A 116 5.28 3.35 0.27
CA LYS A 116 6.48 2.53 0.09
C LYS A 116 6.72 1.58 1.27
N TYR A 117 5.83 1.55 2.26
CA TYR A 117 5.95 0.71 3.44
C TYR A 117 4.82 -0.30 3.50
N GLN A 118 5.09 -1.42 4.16
CA GLN A 118 4.11 -2.47 4.45
C GLN A 118 4.25 -2.88 5.91
N VAL A 119 3.12 -3.20 6.53
CA VAL A 119 3.09 -3.70 7.91
C VAL A 119 3.63 -5.14 7.91
N GLU A 120 4.73 -5.36 8.63
CA GLU A 120 5.29 -6.69 8.83
C GLU A 120 4.63 -7.35 10.04
N LYS A 121 4.01 -8.50 9.80
CA LYS A 121 3.29 -9.28 10.83
C LYS A 121 3.95 -10.63 11.11
N ASP A 122 4.94 -11.04 10.33
CA ASP A 122 5.58 -12.33 10.48
C ASP A 122 6.50 -12.33 11.71
N PRO A 123 6.17 -13.08 12.79
CA PRO A 123 6.96 -13.10 14.01
C PRO A 123 8.39 -13.60 13.77
N ARG A 124 8.61 -14.44 12.76
CA ARG A 124 9.95 -14.98 12.44
C ARG A 124 10.86 -13.93 11.82
N LYS A 125 10.29 -13.01 11.03
CA LYS A 125 11.05 -11.90 10.44
C LYS A 125 11.29 -10.81 11.46
N LEU A 126 10.28 -10.50 12.27
CA LEU A 126 10.39 -9.59 13.41
C LEU A 126 11.49 -10.05 14.38
N ALA A 127 11.57 -11.37 14.65
CA ALA A 127 12.57 -11.95 15.54
C ALA A 127 14.03 -11.82 15.05
N ARG A 128 14.25 -11.56 13.74
CA ARG A 128 15.59 -11.39 13.16
C ARG A 128 16.06 -9.95 13.17
N LEU A 129 15.15 -9.01 13.41
CA LEU A 129 15.50 -7.60 13.44
C LEU A 129 16.26 -7.32 14.75
N PRO A 130 17.36 -6.54 14.73
CA PRO A 130 18.20 -6.26 15.91
C PRO A 130 17.49 -5.44 17.02
N ILE A 131 16.18 -5.23 16.87
CA ILE A 131 15.31 -4.37 17.68
C ILE A 131 14.62 -5.11 18.83
N LEU A 132 14.86 -6.42 19.04
CA LEU A 132 14.30 -7.13 20.21
C LEU A 132 14.65 -6.49 21.56
N GLY A 133 15.78 -5.79 21.66
CA GLY A 133 16.15 -5.05 22.87
C GLY A 133 15.39 -3.73 23.05
N ALA A 134 14.68 -3.24 22.04
CA ALA A 134 13.92 -1.99 22.05
C ALA A 134 12.42 -2.20 22.29
N LEU A 135 11.90 -3.41 22.06
CA LEU A 135 10.50 -3.77 22.27
C LEU A 135 10.19 -3.83 23.77
N THR A 136 9.75 -2.70 24.34
CA THR A 136 9.05 -2.71 25.62
C THR A 136 7.64 -3.30 25.44
N THR A 137 6.98 -3.64 26.54
CA THR A 137 5.77 -4.46 26.75
C THR A 137 4.55 -4.24 25.83
N ALA A 138 4.57 -3.27 24.92
CA ALA A 138 3.55 -3.02 23.92
C ALA A 138 3.72 -3.93 22.68
N SER A 139 2.67 -4.07 21.86
CA SER A 139 2.73 -4.76 20.57
C SER A 139 2.95 -3.73 19.44
N PRO A 140 4.19 -3.36 19.10
CA PRO A 140 4.44 -2.27 18.17
C PRO A 140 4.10 -2.65 16.74
N VAL A 141 3.79 -1.62 15.95
CA VAL A 141 3.61 -1.75 14.51
C VAL A 141 4.96 -1.57 13.84
N VAL A 142 5.38 -2.59 13.08
CA VAL A 142 6.64 -2.55 12.32
C VAL A 142 6.34 -2.35 10.85
N LEU A 143 6.87 -1.27 10.30
CA LEU A 143 6.80 -0.93 8.89
C LEU A 143 8.11 -1.33 8.22
N VAL A 144 8.01 -2.08 7.14
CA VAL A 144 9.15 -2.46 6.30
C VAL A 144 8.99 -1.83 4.94
N ARG A 145 10.04 -1.15 4.49
CA ARG A 145 10.07 -0.52 3.18
C ARG A 145 10.09 -1.58 2.08
N LYS A 146 9.22 -1.41 1.09
CA LYS A 146 9.05 -2.30 -0.05
C LYS A 146 8.86 -1.46 -1.32
N ASP A 147 9.58 -1.83 -2.37
CA ASP A 147 9.39 -1.21 -3.68
C ASP A 147 7.95 -1.46 -4.18
N ASP A 148 7.27 -0.37 -4.52
CA ASP A 148 5.89 -0.36 -4.99
C ASP A 148 5.75 -0.18 -6.51
N THR A 149 6.87 -0.12 -7.24
CA THR A 149 6.91 0.09 -8.69
C THR A 149 6.09 -0.96 -9.44
N ASN A 150 6.29 -2.25 -9.14
CA ASN A 150 5.53 -3.33 -9.78
C ASN A 150 4.03 -3.25 -9.47
N ARG A 151 3.69 -2.85 -8.24
CA ARG A 151 2.29 -2.69 -7.82
C ARG A 151 1.63 -1.55 -8.59
N LYS A 152 2.34 -0.43 -8.79
CA LYS A 152 1.90 0.71 -9.58
C LYS A 152 1.68 0.35 -11.04
N ILE A 153 2.67 -0.28 -11.66
CA ILE A 153 2.59 -0.72 -13.05
C ILE A 153 1.41 -1.69 -13.24
N LEU A 154 1.23 -2.65 -12.34
CA LEU A 154 0.18 -3.66 -12.47
C LEU A 154 -1.23 -3.06 -12.51
N HIS A 155 -1.60 -2.23 -11.52
CA HIS A 155 -2.98 -1.70 -11.52
C HIS A 155 -3.19 -0.66 -12.62
N CYS A 156 -2.19 0.17 -12.94
CA CYS A 156 -2.28 1.11 -14.06
C CYS A 156 -2.49 0.40 -15.40
N THR A 157 -1.67 -0.62 -15.69
CA THR A 157 -1.78 -1.38 -16.95
C THR A 157 -3.12 -2.11 -17.05
N VAL A 158 -3.58 -2.76 -15.98
CA VAL A 158 -4.88 -3.43 -15.95
C VAL A 158 -6.04 -2.46 -16.14
N SER A 159 -6.04 -1.32 -15.45
CA SER A 159 -7.09 -0.31 -15.61
C SER A 159 -7.09 0.29 -17.01
N VAL A 160 -5.93 0.66 -17.57
CA VAL A 160 -5.84 1.19 -18.95
C VAL A 160 -6.33 0.16 -19.97
N ALA A 161 -5.95 -1.11 -19.82
CA ALA A 161 -6.40 -2.18 -20.71
C ALA A 161 -7.93 -2.38 -20.64
N ALA A 162 -8.50 -2.41 -19.43
CA ALA A 162 -9.95 -2.54 -19.24
C ALA A 162 -10.72 -1.38 -19.89
N VAL A 163 -10.22 -0.15 -19.75
CA VAL A 163 -10.82 1.06 -20.34
C VAL A 163 -10.76 1.02 -21.85
N ALA A 164 -9.58 0.74 -22.42
CA ALA A 164 -9.40 0.66 -23.86
C ALA A 164 -10.33 -0.40 -24.47
N PHE A 165 -10.45 -1.55 -23.82
CA PHE A 165 -11.34 -2.62 -24.25
C PHE A 165 -12.83 -2.23 -24.14
N CYS A 166 -13.22 -1.55 -23.06
CA CYS A 166 -14.58 -1.05 -22.87
C CYS A 166 -14.95 -0.02 -23.96
N ILE A 167 -14.07 0.93 -24.26
CA ILE A 167 -14.27 1.94 -25.31
C ILE A 167 -14.36 1.27 -26.69
N PHE A 168 -13.48 0.32 -26.99
CA PHE A 168 -13.50 -0.42 -28.24
C PHE A 168 -14.82 -1.16 -28.46
N ARG A 169 -15.32 -1.84 -27.42
CA ARG A 169 -16.61 -2.55 -27.47
C ARG A 169 -17.80 -1.61 -27.64
N LEU A 170 -17.80 -0.46 -26.95
CA LEU A 170 -18.80 0.59 -27.15
C LEU A 170 -18.80 1.09 -28.59
N TYR A 171 -17.62 1.36 -29.15
CA TYR A 171 -17.48 1.81 -30.54
C TYR A 171 -18.02 0.78 -31.54
N CYS A 172 -17.72 -0.51 -31.35
CA CYS A 172 -18.24 -1.58 -32.19
C CYS A 172 -19.75 -1.78 -32.04
N GLY A 173 -20.31 -1.65 -30.83
CA GLY A 173 -21.76 -1.82 -30.59
C GLY A 173 -22.62 -0.64 -31.06
N LEU A 174 -22.02 0.54 -31.25
CA LEU A 174 -22.67 1.73 -31.83
C LEU A 174 -22.74 1.70 -33.36
N LYS A 175 -22.04 0.78 -34.02
CA LYS A 175 -21.93 0.66 -35.47
C LYS A 175 -22.77 -0.48 -36.02
#